data_AF-A0A1B6L262-F1
#
_entry.id   AF-A0A1B6L262-F1
#
_cell.length_a   1.000
_cell.length_b   1.000
_cell.length_c   1.000
_cell.angle_alpha   90.00
_cell.angle_beta   90.00
_cell.angle_gamma   90.00
#
_symmetry.space_group_name_H-M   'P 1'
#
loop_
_entity.id
_entity.type
_entity.pdbx_description
1 polymer ?
#
loop_
_entity_poly.entity_id
_entity_poly.type
_entity_poly.pdbx_seq_one_letter_code
_entity_poly.pdbx_strand_id
1 'polypeptide(L)'
;IKIGEVVAENYGPIFTQVEKKERQHTLRLQYWFDCKCEACDESWPILENMSPNVMRFRCDCGSIVLVPIDTREFMIPCLSCKQHANIFKGLKVLQDTDTMFRLAKSLIEEGNHMKALLKFLELLTLLDETLVPPFRDYHLCQQEIRSCMMVCGNTYTDPAPQ
;
A
#
# COMPACT_ATOMS: atom_id res chain seq x y z
N ILE A 1 -13.13 -4.77 -1.22
CA ILE A 1 -14.31 -3.90 -1.22
C ILE A 1 -15.54 -4.76 -0.96
N LYS A 2 -16.26 -4.52 0.13
CA LYS A 2 -17.49 -5.23 0.47
C LYS A 2 -18.70 -4.49 -0.10
N ILE A 3 -19.80 -5.20 -0.23
CA ILE A 3 -21.07 -4.60 -0.65
C ILE A 3 -21.43 -3.48 0.33
N GLY A 4 -21.74 -2.29 -0.21
CA GLY A 4 -22.11 -1.11 0.58
C GLY A 4 -20.93 -0.22 0.96
N GLU A 5 -19.68 -0.62 0.68
CA GLU A 5 -18.53 0.27 0.85
C GLU A 5 -18.43 1.30 -0.29
N VAL A 6 -17.86 2.45 0.01
CA VAL A 6 -17.64 3.53 -0.95
C VAL A 6 -16.54 3.13 -1.94
N VAL A 7 -16.82 3.30 -3.23
CA VAL A 7 -15.79 3.28 -4.28
C VAL A 7 -15.42 4.74 -4.59
N ALA A 8 -14.31 5.19 -4.02
CA ALA A 8 -13.82 6.55 -4.20
C ALA A 8 -12.75 6.59 -5.29
N GLU A 9 -12.73 7.70 -6.05
CA GLU A 9 -11.69 7.99 -7.03
C GLU A 9 -10.99 9.31 -6.66
N ASN A 10 -9.73 9.44 -7.05
CA ASN A 10 -8.96 10.64 -6.76
C ASN A 10 -9.26 11.76 -7.77
N TYR A 11 -9.68 12.94 -7.28
CA TYR A 11 -10.10 14.08 -8.11
C TYR A 11 -8.99 15.13 -8.31
N GLY A 12 -7.75 14.86 -7.91
CA GLY A 12 -6.73 15.89 -7.84
C GLY A 12 -5.32 15.34 -7.63
N PRO A 13 -4.48 16.02 -6.83
CA PRO A 13 -3.14 15.52 -6.57
C PRO A 13 -3.15 14.32 -5.62
N ILE A 14 -2.27 13.34 -5.86
CA ILE A 14 -2.14 12.13 -5.03
C ILE A 14 -1.16 12.34 -3.88
N PHE A 15 -1.44 11.72 -2.73
CA PHE A 15 -0.65 11.94 -1.51
C PHE A 15 0.79 11.45 -1.61
N THR A 16 1.07 10.50 -2.49
CA THR A 16 2.44 9.99 -2.68
C THR A 16 3.37 11.01 -3.31
N GLN A 17 2.85 12.11 -3.87
CA GLN A 17 3.62 13.11 -4.62
C GLN A 17 3.49 14.54 -4.08
N VAL A 18 2.30 14.92 -3.59
CA VAL A 18 2.00 16.31 -3.18
C VAL A 18 1.64 16.34 -1.71
N GLU A 19 2.16 17.29 -0.95
CA GLU A 19 1.95 17.43 0.50
C GLU A 19 0.49 17.73 0.90
N LYS A 20 0.07 17.31 2.11
CA LYS A 20 -1.33 17.41 2.58
C LYS A 20 -1.93 18.80 2.44
N LYS A 21 -1.19 19.84 2.85
CA LYS A 21 -1.66 21.23 2.83
C LYS A 21 -2.01 21.68 1.41
N GLU A 22 -1.15 21.35 0.46
CA GLU A 22 -1.34 21.70 -0.95
C GLU A 22 -2.49 20.91 -1.57
N ARG A 23 -2.59 19.59 -1.31
CA ARG A 23 -3.72 18.77 -1.75
C ARG A 23 -5.06 19.35 -1.29
N GLN A 24 -5.19 19.64 0.00
CA GLN A 24 -6.43 20.20 0.56
C GLN A 24 -6.73 21.60 0.01
N HIS A 25 -5.70 22.43 -0.21
CA HIS A 25 -5.88 23.74 -0.83
C HIS A 25 -6.44 23.62 -2.25
N THR A 26 -5.84 22.79 -3.10
CA THR A 26 -6.30 22.54 -4.48
C THR A 26 -7.73 22.03 -4.51
N LEU A 27 -8.04 21.02 -3.70
CA LEU A 27 -9.38 20.42 -3.66
C LEU A 27 -10.44 21.41 -3.12
N ARG A 28 -10.11 22.22 -2.12
CA ARG A 28 -11.03 23.25 -1.58
C ARG A 28 -11.33 24.31 -2.62
N LEU A 29 -10.34 24.76 -3.38
CA LEU A 29 -10.54 25.78 -4.41
C LEU A 29 -11.38 25.27 -5.59
N GLN A 30 -11.17 24.02 -6.00
CA GLN A 30 -11.82 23.46 -7.19
C GLN A 30 -13.19 22.83 -6.91
N TYR A 31 -13.34 22.21 -5.74
CA TYR A 31 -14.48 21.36 -5.43
C TYR A 31 -15.17 21.73 -4.10
N TRP A 32 -14.72 22.81 -3.43
CA TRP A 32 -15.36 23.38 -2.23
C TRP A 32 -15.57 22.42 -1.06
N PHE A 33 -14.63 21.50 -0.84
CA PHE A 33 -14.61 20.63 0.34
C PHE A 33 -13.22 20.50 0.96
N ASP A 34 -13.18 20.08 2.23
CA ASP A 34 -11.96 19.69 2.91
C ASP A 34 -11.78 18.17 2.84
N CYS A 35 -10.71 17.71 2.19
CA CYS A 35 -10.47 16.28 2.04
C CYS A 35 -10.20 15.60 3.40
N LYS A 36 -10.93 14.51 3.64
CA LYS A 36 -10.89 13.65 4.84
C LYS A 36 -10.57 12.19 4.51
N CYS A 37 -9.89 11.93 3.38
CA CYS A 37 -9.37 10.58 3.13
C CYS A 37 -8.37 10.19 4.24
N GLU A 38 -8.12 8.90 4.41
CA GLU A 38 -7.22 8.34 5.43
C GLU A 38 -5.86 9.06 5.46
N ALA A 39 -5.24 9.26 4.29
CA ALA A 39 -3.98 9.99 4.17
C ALA A 39 -4.04 11.46 4.63
N CYS A 40 -5.19 12.13 4.48
CA CYS A 40 -5.37 13.48 4.99
C CYS A 40 -5.72 13.49 6.49
N ASP A 41 -6.49 12.53 6.98
CA ASP A 41 -6.89 12.47 8.38
C ASP A 41 -5.69 12.12 9.27
N GLU A 42 -4.96 11.06 8.90
CA GLU A 42 -3.76 10.60 9.61
C GLU A 42 -2.47 11.37 9.26
N SER A 43 -2.57 12.38 8.38
CA SER A 43 -1.43 13.20 7.94
C SER A 43 -0.26 12.36 7.38
N TRP A 44 -0.56 11.43 6.47
CA TRP A 44 0.45 10.60 5.84
C TRP A 44 1.47 11.45 5.05
N PRO A 45 2.76 11.09 5.12
CA PRO A 45 3.81 11.78 4.37
C PRO A 45 3.72 11.43 2.86
N ILE A 46 4.38 12.25 2.04
CA ILE A 46 4.68 11.87 0.65
C ILE A 46 5.61 10.65 0.60
N LEU A 47 5.67 9.98 -0.56
CA LEU A 47 6.41 8.72 -0.72
C LEU A 47 7.90 8.86 -0.36
N GLU A 48 8.51 9.99 -0.72
CA GLU A 48 9.93 10.30 -0.43
C GLU A 48 10.21 10.46 1.07
N ASN A 49 9.20 10.89 1.83
CA ASN A 49 9.30 11.16 3.26
C ASN A 49 8.81 9.98 4.13
N MET A 50 8.47 8.84 3.53
CA MET A 50 8.10 7.63 4.28
C MET A 50 9.34 6.98 4.90
N SER A 51 9.34 6.84 6.23
CA SER A 51 10.44 6.21 6.96
C SER A 51 10.54 4.72 6.62
N PRO A 52 11.71 4.22 6.19
CA PRO A 52 11.94 2.79 5.99
C PRO A 52 12.22 2.04 7.31
N ASN A 53 12.40 2.78 8.42
CA ASN A 53 12.90 2.21 9.68
C ASN A 53 11.79 1.80 10.66
N VAL A 54 10.53 1.99 10.30
CA VAL A 54 9.38 1.69 11.17
C VAL A 54 8.32 0.94 10.39
N MET A 55 7.98 -0.25 10.88
CA MET A 55 6.83 -1.03 10.43
C MET A 55 5.60 -0.71 11.27
N ARG A 56 4.42 -0.87 10.67
CA ARG A 56 3.12 -0.62 11.29
C ARG A 56 2.32 -1.92 11.31
N PHE A 57 2.19 -2.53 12.47
CA PHE A 57 1.42 -3.78 12.63
C PHE A 57 0.03 -3.50 13.21
N ARG A 58 -0.94 -4.35 12.87
CA ARG A 58 -2.27 -4.33 13.46
C ARG A 58 -2.29 -5.22 14.71
N CYS A 59 -2.69 -4.65 15.84
CA CYS A 59 -3.02 -5.42 17.05
C CYS A 59 -4.40 -6.09 16.88
N ASP A 60 -4.66 -7.17 17.60
CA ASP A 60 -5.97 -7.87 17.59
C ASP A 60 -7.15 -6.97 18.00
N CYS A 61 -6.89 -5.92 18.78
CA CYS A 61 -7.90 -4.91 19.13
C CYS A 61 -8.17 -3.88 18.02
N GLY A 62 -7.49 -4.00 16.87
CA GLY A 62 -7.61 -3.11 15.71
C GLY A 62 -6.65 -1.91 15.71
N SER A 63 -6.02 -1.57 16.83
CA SER A 63 -5.09 -0.42 16.86
C SER A 63 -3.74 -0.73 16.21
N ILE A 64 -3.05 0.32 15.80
CA ILE A 64 -1.75 0.23 15.15
C ILE A 64 -0.63 0.22 16.21
N VAL A 65 0.38 -0.62 15.98
CA VAL A 65 1.59 -0.71 16.77
C VAL A 65 2.78 -0.41 15.87
N LEU A 66 3.59 0.58 16.27
CA LEU A 66 4.80 0.99 15.56
C LEU A 66 5.99 0.15 16.03
N VAL A 67 6.74 -0.38 15.08
CA VAL A 67 7.80 -1.36 15.33
C VAL A 67 9.06 -0.95 14.58
N PRO A 68 10.16 -0.63 15.28
CA PRO A 68 11.46 -0.43 14.63
C PRO A 68 11.92 -1.69 13.89
N ILE A 69 12.53 -1.53 12.71
CA ILE A 69 12.99 -2.68 11.91
C ILE A 69 14.09 -3.51 12.57
N ASP A 70 14.83 -2.93 13.52
CA ASP A 70 15.91 -3.56 14.28
C ASP A 70 15.43 -4.17 15.62
N THR A 71 14.11 -4.22 15.83
CA THR A 71 13.53 -4.85 17.03
C THR A 71 13.98 -6.31 17.17
N ARG A 72 14.26 -6.72 18.41
CA ARG A 72 14.49 -8.12 18.79
C ARG A 72 13.29 -8.73 19.49
N GLU A 73 12.27 -7.92 19.78
CA GLU A 73 11.06 -8.33 20.48
C GLU A 73 9.98 -8.70 19.48
N PHE A 74 9.28 -9.80 19.74
CA PHE A 74 8.15 -10.26 18.93
C PHE A 74 6.78 -9.92 19.53
N MET A 75 6.77 -9.53 20.80
CA MET A 75 5.57 -9.21 21.56
C MET A 75 5.62 -7.72 21.90
N ILE A 76 4.98 -6.90 21.07
CA ILE A 76 5.08 -5.44 21.20
C ILE A 76 3.89 -4.92 22.02
N PRO A 77 4.11 -4.15 23.10
CA PRO A 77 3.02 -3.63 23.92
C PRO A 77 2.11 -2.69 23.12
N CYS A 78 0.80 -2.92 23.21
CA CYS A 78 -0.22 -2.10 22.59
C CYS A 78 -0.71 -1.02 23.55
N LEU A 79 -0.60 0.24 23.14
CA LEU A 79 -1.01 1.38 23.97
C LEU A 79 -2.53 1.48 24.17
N SER A 80 -3.32 0.91 23.27
CA SER A 80 -4.79 0.97 23.28
C SER A 80 -5.41 -0.07 24.21
N CYS A 81 -5.10 -1.36 24.02
CA CYS A 81 -5.71 -2.45 24.80
C CYS A 81 -4.84 -2.95 25.97
N LYS A 82 -3.60 -2.44 26.10
CA LYS A 82 -2.61 -2.86 27.12
C LYS A 82 -2.16 -4.32 27.04
N GLN A 83 -2.56 -5.05 25.99
CA GLN A 83 -2.04 -6.37 25.65
C GLN A 83 -0.81 -6.25 24.74
N HIS A 84 -0.31 -7.37 24.22
CA HIS A 84 0.83 -7.40 23.30
C HIS A 84 0.39 -7.83 21.90
N ALA A 85 0.86 -7.12 20.87
CA ALA A 85 0.73 -7.55 19.49
C ALA A 85 1.85 -8.53 19.15
N ASN A 86 1.49 -9.72 18.65
CA ASN A 86 2.44 -10.72 18.19
C ASN A 86 2.83 -10.43 16.74
N ILE A 87 4.02 -9.88 16.52
CA ILE A 87 4.51 -9.54 15.17
C ILE A 87 5.25 -10.69 14.49
N PHE A 88 5.55 -11.78 15.19
CA PHE A 88 6.35 -12.89 14.66
C PHE A 88 5.73 -13.50 13.40
N LYS A 89 4.41 -13.69 13.40
CA LYS A 89 3.68 -14.20 12.24
C LYS A 89 3.85 -13.27 11.04
N GLY A 90 3.75 -11.96 11.26
CA GLY A 90 3.91 -10.97 10.21
C GLY A 90 5.34 -10.92 9.67
N LEU A 91 6.35 -10.93 10.54
CA LEU A 91 7.75 -10.95 10.10
C LEU A 91 8.08 -12.17 9.24
N LYS A 92 7.56 -13.35 9.60
CA LYS A 92 7.71 -14.57 8.79
C LYS A 92 7.10 -14.41 7.40
N VAL A 93 5.94 -13.78 7.31
CA VAL A 93 5.27 -13.49 6.04
C VAL A 93 6.06 -12.49 5.20
N LEU A 94 6.65 -11.48 5.84
CA LEU A 94 7.40 -10.42 5.15
C LEU A 94 8.77 -10.88 4.62
N GLN A 95 9.29 -12.01 5.08
CA GLN A 95 10.65 -12.49 4.74
C GLN A 95 10.93 -12.55 3.24
N ASP A 96 9.94 -12.95 2.44
CA ASP A 96 10.10 -13.18 1.00
C ASP A 96 9.60 -12.00 0.13
N THR A 97 9.06 -10.95 0.74
CA THR A 97 8.39 -9.85 0.02
C THR A 97 9.32 -9.12 -0.94
N ASP A 98 10.57 -8.87 -0.55
CA ASP A 98 11.58 -8.25 -1.42
C ASP A 98 11.91 -9.14 -2.64
N THR A 99 12.04 -10.46 -2.42
CA THR A 99 12.26 -11.42 -3.50
C THR A 99 11.08 -11.47 -4.46
N MET A 100 9.85 -11.45 -3.94
CA MET A 100 8.63 -11.38 -4.76
C MET A 100 8.58 -10.11 -5.60
N PHE A 101 8.92 -8.96 -5.00
CA PHE A 101 8.95 -7.68 -5.71
C PHE A 101 9.99 -7.70 -6.84
N ARG A 102 11.21 -8.16 -6.57
CA ARG A 102 12.28 -8.26 -7.59
C ARG A 102 11.92 -9.22 -8.72
N LEU A 103 11.32 -10.37 -8.42
CA LEU A 103 10.82 -11.31 -9.43
C LEU A 103 9.73 -10.68 -10.31
N ALA A 104 8.80 -9.92 -9.71
CA ALA A 104 7.77 -9.23 -10.48
C ALA A 104 8.37 -8.14 -11.40
N LYS A 105 9.40 -7.42 -10.93
CA LYS A 105 10.16 -6.48 -11.78
C LYS A 105 10.89 -7.16 -12.93
N SER A 106 11.53 -8.31 -12.72
CA SER A 106 12.20 -9.03 -13.83
C SER A 106 11.20 -9.50 -14.89
N LEU A 107 9.99 -9.91 -14.47
CA LEU A 107 8.91 -10.23 -15.42
C LEU A 107 8.49 -9.01 -16.26
N ILE A 108 8.53 -7.78 -15.73
CA ILE A 108 8.32 -6.57 -16.53
C ILE A 108 9.44 -6.42 -17.57
N GLU A 109 10.70 -6.60 -17.16
CA GLU A 109 11.87 -6.47 -18.05
C GLU A 109 11.85 -7.50 -19.19
N GLU A 110 11.30 -8.68 -18.95
CA GLU A 110 11.06 -9.73 -19.95
C GLU A 110 9.81 -9.47 -20.85
N GLY A 111 9.05 -8.40 -20.59
CA GLY A 111 7.81 -8.08 -21.31
C GLY A 111 6.58 -8.86 -20.82
N ASN A 112 6.73 -9.71 -19.80
CA ASN A 112 5.68 -10.55 -19.20
C ASN A 112 4.77 -9.77 -18.22
N HIS A 113 4.19 -8.65 -18.67
CA HIS A 113 3.44 -7.70 -17.83
C HIS A 113 2.24 -8.31 -17.10
N MET A 114 1.50 -9.24 -17.73
CA MET A 114 0.36 -9.89 -17.06
C MET A 114 0.82 -10.80 -15.91
N LYS A 115 1.95 -11.52 -16.08
CA LYS A 115 2.52 -12.33 -15.00
C LYS A 115 3.06 -11.45 -13.88
N ALA A 116 3.71 -10.33 -14.23
CA ALA A 116 4.16 -9.35 -13.26
C ALA A 116 2.97 -8.76 -12.46
N LEU A 117 1.88 -8.39 -13.13
CA LEU A 117 0.65 -7.89 -12.51
C LEU A 117 0.12 -8.87 -11.46
N LEU A 118 -0.04 -10.14 -11.82
CA LEU A 118 -0.52 -11.17 -10.89
C LEU A 118 0.42 -11.31 -9.68
N LYS A 119 1.74 -11.23 -9.88
CA LYS A 119 2.73 -11.29 -8.79
C LYS A 119 2.69 -10.07 -7.88
N PHE A 120 2.49 -8.87 -8.43
CA PHE A 120 2.31 -7.67 -7.62
C PHE A 120 0.98 -7.68 -6.86
N LEU A 121 -0.11 -8.19 -7.44
CA LEU A 121 -1.39 -8.33 -6.73
C LEU A 121 -1.29 -9.32 -5.54
N GLU A 122 -0.58 -10.45 -5.74
CA GLU A 122 -0.26 -11.40 -4.68
C GLU A 122 0.55 -10.73 -3.56
N LEU A 123 1.60 -10.00 -3.92
CA LEU A 123 2.43 -9.25 -2.97
C LEU A 123 1.63 -8.16 -2.23
N LEU A 124 0.81 -7.39 -2.94
CA LEU A 124 0.01 -6.32 -2.34
C LEU A 124 -0.97 -6.89 -1.31
N THR A 125 -1.62 -8.02 -1.62
CA THR A 125 -2.52 -8.72 -0.68
C THR A 125 -1.77 -9.15 0.58
N LEU A 126 -0.58 -9.75 0.42
CA LEU A 126 0.27 -10.17 1.52
C LEU A 126 0.65 -8.99 2.44
N LEU A 127 1.02 -7.87 1.84
CA LEU A 127 1.38 -6.64 2.54
C LEU A 127 0.18 -6.03 3.28
N ASP A 128 -1.00 -5.98 2.65
CA ASP A 128 -2.25 -5.41 3.21
C ASP A 128 -2.76 -6.21 4.43
N GLU A 129 -2.65 -7.53 4.37
CA GLU A 129 -3.06 -8.42 5.45
C GLU A 129 -2.10 -8.38 6.64
N THR A 130 -0.83 -8.04 6.41
CA THR A 130 0.23 -8.13 7.41
C THR A 130 0.53 -6.79 8.09
N LEU A 131 0.59 -5.71 7.33
CA LEU A 131 0.98 -4.38 7.78
C LEU A 131 -0.16 -3.38 7.59
N VAL A 132 0.01 -2.18 8.15
CA VAL A 132 -0.96 -1.08 8.04
C VAL A 132 -0.30 0.11 7.37
N PRO A 133 -0.82 0.63 6.24
CA PRO A 133 -0.35 1.87 5.62
C PRO A 133 -0.28 3.06 6.60
N PRO A 134 0.57 4.07 6.31
CA PRO A 134 1.42 4.19 5.14
C PRO A 134 2.77 3.49 5.35
N PHE A 135 3.22 2.74 4.34
CA PHE A 135 4.60 2.28 4.22
C PHE A 135 4.97 2.19 2.74
N ARG A 136 6.25 2.43 2.46
CA ARG A 136 6.73 2.75 1.11
C ARG A 136 6.48 1.62 0.10
N ASP A 137 6.78 0.38 0.49
CA ASP A 137 6.73 -0.77 -0.42
C ASP A 137 5.32 -1.11 -0.86
N TYR A 138 4.31 -0.87 0.00
CA TYR A 138 2.90 -0.99 -0.36
C TYR A 138 2.56 -0.09 -1.53
N HIS A 139 2.90 1.20 -1.41
CA HIS A 139 2.56 2.18 -2.43
C HIS A 139 3.38 1.99 -3.69
N LEU A 140 4.65 1.58 -3.60
CA LEU A 140 5.45 1.18 -4.76
C LEU A 140 4.81 0.01 -5.51
N CYS A 141 4.38 -1.03 -4.79
CA CYS A 141 3.66 -2.15 -5.38
C CYS A 141 2.40 -1.68 -6.12
N GLN A 142 1.61 -0.76 -5.52
CA GLN A 142 0.47 -0.14 -6.20
C GLN A 142 0.84 0.66 -7.46
N GLN A 143 2.02 1.30 -7.52
CA GLN A 143 2.46 1.99 -8.73
C GLN A 143 2.81 1.00 -9.85
N GLU A 144 3.53 -0.07 -9.53
CA GLU A 144 3.89 -1.11 -10.49
C GLU A 144 2.65 -1.85 -11.03
N ILE A 145 1.65 -2.10 -10.18
CA ILE A 145 0.34 -2.64 -10.60
C ILE A 145 -0.31 -1.72 -11.65
N ARG A 146 -0.37 -0.41 -11.37
CA ARG A 146 -0.94 0.57 -12.32
C ARG A 146 -0.18 0.58 -13.64
N SER A 147 1.16 0.52 -13.59
CA SER A 147 2.00 0.44 -14.80
C SER A 147 1.71 -0.82 -15.61
N CYS A 148 1.62 -1.99 -14.96
CA CYS A 148 1.30 -3.25 -15.65
C CYS A 148 -0.11 -3.21 -16.26
N MET A 149 -1.11 -2.72 -15.52
CA MET A 149 -2.49 -2.58 -16.00
C MET A 149 -2.57 -1.64 -17.21
N MET A 150 -1.82 -0.54 -17.22
CA MET A 150 -1.76 0.37 -18.36
C MET A 150 -1.23 -0.32 -19.62
N VAL A 151 -0.18 -1.14 -19.49
CA VAL A 151 0.35 -1.89 -20.64
C VAL A 151 -0.64 -2.94 -21.12
N CYS A 152 -1.17 -3.77 -20.20
CA CYS A 152 -2.10 -4.84 -20.55
C CYS A 152 -3.44 -4.31 -21.12
N GLY A 153 -3.89 -3.15 -20.67
CA GLY A 153 -5.11 -2.51 -21.16
C GLY A 153 -4.96 -1.85 -22.53
N ASN A 154 -3.73 -1.54 -22.95
CA ASN A 154 -3.41 -0.90 -24.23
C ASN A 154 -2.94 -1.89 -25.31
N THR A 155 -2.99 -3.19 -25.03
CA THR A 155 -2.70 -4.25 -26.01
C THR A 155 -3.99 -4.83 -26.57
N TYR A 156 -4.12 -4.85 -27.90
CA TYR A 156 -5.18 -5.58 -28.58
C TYR A 156 -4.90 -7.09 -28.49
N THR A 157 -5.86 -7.84 -27.96
CA THR A 157 -5.87 -9.31 -28.01
C THR A 157 -7.01 -9.74 -28.91
N ASP A 158 -6.74 -10.57 -29.92
CA ASP A 158 -7.81 -11.17 -30.72
C ASP A 158 -8.79 -11.89 -29.78
N PRO A 159 -10.12 -11.70 -29.96
CA PRO A 159 -11.10 -12.42 -29.17
C PRO A 159 -10.88 -13.93 -29.36
N ALA A 160 -10.94 -14.68 -28.26
CA ALA A 160 -10.82 -16.14 -28.31
C ALA A 160 -11.85 -16.71 -29.31
N PRO A 161 -11.48 -17.71 -30.13
CA PRO A 161 -12.44 -18.35 -31.03
C PRO A 161 -13.61 -18.91 -30.22
N GLN A 162 -14.83 -18.63 -30.69
CA GLN A 162 -16.09 -19.07 -30.08
C GLN A 162 -16.25 -20.58 -30.10
#